data_AF-A0A1H1C7L2-F1
#
_entry.id   AF-A0A1H1C7L2-F1
#
_cell.length_a   1.000
_cell.length_b   1.000
_cell.length_c   1.000
_cell.angle_alpha   90.00
_cell.angle_beta   90.00
_cell.angle_gamma   90.00
#
_symmetry.space_group_name_H-M   'P 1'
#
loop_
_entity.id
_entity.type
_entity.pdbx_description
1 polymer ?
#
loop_
_entity_poly.entity_id
_entity_poly.type
_entity_poly.pdbx_seq_one_letter_code
_entity_poly.pdbx_strand_id
1 'polypeptide(L)' 'MPELSTENTNAFAHRIAGDTLVYDCPDCEYGEVVITELIESDTSRCLDCGTPFRLYVERADEGGDA' A
#
# COMPACT_ATOMS: atom_id res chain seq x y z
N MET A 1 16.56 -4.95 10.22
CA MET A 1 15.36 -4.18 9.86
C MET A 1 14.25 -5.21 9.62
N PRO A 2 13.03 -5.02 10.12
CA PRO A 2 11.97 -6.00 9.91
C PRO A 2 11.46 -5.94 8.47
N GLU A 3 11.29 -7.11 7.85
CA GLU A 3 10.93 -7.32 6.44
C GLU A 3 9.51 -7.88 6.37
N LEU A 4 8.66 -7.34 5.51
CA LEU A 4 7.27 -7.76 5.39
C LEU A 4 7.18 -9.08 4.61
N SER A 5 6.60 -10.12 5.21
CA SER A 5 6.41 -11.44 4.60
C SER A 5 4.97 -11.66 4.13
N THR A 6 4.78 -12.62 3.22
CA THR A 6 3.46 -13.06 2.72
C THR A 6 2.47 -13.47 3.82
N GLU A 7 2.96 -13.84 5.00
CA GLU A 7 2.13 -14.14 6.16
C GLU A 7 1.49 -12.88 6.77
N ASN A 8 2.16 -11.73 6.66
CA ASN A 8 1.69 -10.41 7.11
C ASN A 8 0.90 -9.67 6.02
N THR A 9 1.08 -10.03 4.75
CA THR A 9 0.36 -9.45 3.61
C THR A 9 -0.94 -10.19 3.26
N ASN A 10 -1.50 -11.00 4.17
CA ASN A 10 -2.76 -11.73 3.98
C ASN A 10 -3.96 -10.75 3.92
N ALA A 11 -4.07 -10.05 2.80
CA ALA A 11 -5.15 -9.19 2.40
C ALA A 11 -6.39 -10.03 2.03
N PHE A 12 -6.98 -10.72 3.01
CA PHE A 12 -8.18 -11.53 2.81
C PHE A 12 -9.47 -10.70 2.63
N ALA A 13 -9.37 -9.37 2.63
CA ALA A 13 -10.51 -8.48 2.48
C ALA A 13 -10.13 -7.15 1.80
N HIS A 14 -9.52 -7.18 0.62
CA HIS A 14 -9.63 -6.04 -0.29
C HIS A 14 -11.06 -6.00 -0.84
N ARG A 15 -11.99 -5.41 -0.07
CA ARG A 15 -12.98 -4.57 -0.73
C ARG A 15 -12.19 -3.38 -1.25
N ILE A 16 -12.08 -3.25 -2.57
CA ILE A 16 -11.89 -1.94 -3.17
C ILE A 16 -13.15 -1.14 -2.82
N ALA A 17 -13.17 -0.55 -1.63
CA ALA A 17 -14.22 0.34 -1.19
C ALA A 17 -13.79 1.75 -1.60
N GLY A 18 -14.08 2.10 -2.86
CA GLY A 18 -13.61 3.36 -3.42
C GLY A 18 -12.11 3.34 -3.74
N ASP A 19 -11.64 4.40 -4.38
CA ASP A 19 -10.34 4.52 -5.02
C ASP A 19 -9.16 4.61 -4.03
N THR A 20 -9.23 3.92 -2.91
CA THR A 20 -8.28 4.00 -1.79
C THR A 20 -7.68 2.65 -1.42
N LEU A 21 -6.43 2.68 -0.97
CA LEU A 21 -5.67 1.55 -0.46
C LEU A 21 -5.46 1.74 1.05
N VAL A 22 -5.74 0.69 1.82
CA VAL A 22 -5.53 0.64 3.27
C VAL A 22 -4.21 -0.05 3.57
N TYR A 23 -3.42 0.49 4.49
CA TYR A 23 -2.13 -0.01 4.90
C TYR A 23 -1.85 0.28 6.38
N ASP A 24 -0.90 -0.43 6.97
CA ASP A 24 -0.45 -0.16 8.34
C ASP A 24 0.44 1.10 8.35
N CYS A 25 -0.14 2.23 8.73
CA CYS A 25 0.61 3.48 8.84
C CYS A 25 1.49 3.46 10.11
N PRO A 26 2.79 3.80 10.01
CA PRO A 26 3.68 3.78 11.17
C PRO A 26 3.33 4.81 12.26
N ASP A 27 2.54 5.84 11.94
CA ASP A 27 2.17 6.90 12.88
C ASP A 27 0.78 6.72 13.52
N CYS A 28 -0.19 6.15 12.81
CA CYS A 28 -1.57 6.05 13.30
C CYS A 28 -2.17 4.64 13.26
N GLU A 29 -1.34 3.62 13.02
CA GLU A 29 -1.66 2.18 13.00
C GLU A 29 -2.60 1.75 11.85
N TYR A 30 -3.50 2.61 11.41
CA TYR A 30 -4.40 2.43 10.28
C TYR A 30 -4.26 3.63 9.34
N GLY A 31 -3.84 3.40 8.09
CA GLY A 31 -3.73 4.46 7.11
C GLY A 31 -4.46 4.15 5.82
N GLU A 32 -5.06 5.19 5.26
CA GLU A 32 -5.66 5.15 3.93
C GLU A 32 -4.91 6.08 2.96
N VAL A 33 -4.93 5.76 1.67
CA VAL A 33 -4.35 6.58 0.59
C VAL A 33 -5.12 6.39 -0.72
N VAL A 34 -5.23 7.42 -1.56
CA VAL A 34 -5.88 7.31 -2.88
C VAL A 34 -4.96 6.61 -3.88
N ILE A 35 -5.45 5.58 -4.56
CA ILE A 35 -4.69 4.77 -5.52
C ILE A 35 -4.22 5.62 -6.70
N THR A 36 -5.03 6.54 -7.20
CA THR A 36 -4.62 7.42 -8.31
C THR A 36 -3.43 8.29 -7.94
N GLU A 37 -3.39 8.78 -6.70
CA GLU A 37 -2.26 9.59 -6.20
C GLU A 37 -0.95 8.80 -6.20
N LEU A 38 -1.03 7.50 -5.90
CA LEU A 38 0.12 6.58 -5.95
C LEU A 38 0.60 6.27 -7.37
N ILE A 39 -0.28 6.38 -8.38
CA ILE A 39 0.08 6.21 -9.80
C ILE A 39 0.73 7.49 -10.34
N GLU A 40 0.26 8.65 -9.91
CA GLU A 40 0.71 9.96 -10.39
C GLU A 40 1.97 10.47 -9.66
N SER A 41 2.28 9.94 -8.48
CA SER A 41 3.42 10.39 -7.66
C SER A 41 4.13 9.27 -6.89
N ASP A 42 5.46 9.36 -6.84
CA ASP A 42 6.31 8.51 -5.98
C ASP A 42 6.16 8.81 -4.47
N THR A 43 5.50 9.92 -4.12
CA THR A 43 5.30 10.38 -2.73
C THR A 43 3.84 10.68 -2.51
N SER A 44 3.28 10.12 -1.43
CA SER A 44 1.90 10.36 -1.02
C SER A 44 1.81 10.58 0.49
N ARG A 45 0.61 10.80 1.01
CA ARG A 45 0.35 11.06 2.43
C ARG A 45 -0.79 10.18 2.92
N CYS A 46 -0.69 9.76 4.18
CA CYS A 46 -1.80 9.11 4.86
C CYS A 46 -3.00 10.08 4.93
N LEU A 47 -4.19 9.61 4.56
CA LEU A 47 -5.43 10.39 4.65
C LEU A 47 -5.84 10.65 6.11
N ASP A 48 -5.48 9.76 7.02
CA ASP A 48 -5.85 9.86 8.44
C ASP A 48 -4.93 10.80 9.22
N CYS A 49 -3.61 10.58 9.17
CA CYS A 49 -2.64 11.34 9.98
C CYS A 49 -1.82 12.37 9.19
N GLY A 50 -1.87 12.34 7.86
CA GLY A 50 -1.12 13.24 7.00
C GLY A 50 0.38 12.93 6.86
N THR A 51 0.89 11.87 7.49
CA THR A 51 2.30 11.48 7.39
C THR A 51 2.67 11.23 5.93
N PRO A 52 3.73 11.87 5.41
CA PRO A 52 4.24 11.60 4.08
C PRO A 52 4.98 10.26 4.03
N PHE A 53 4.76 9.50 2.96
CA PHE A 53 5.44 8.24 2.70
C PHE A 53 5.76 8.07 1.21
N ARG A 54 6.60 7.08 0.89
CA ARG A 54 6.88 6.65 -0.48
C ARG A 54 6.42 5.22 -0.65
N LEU A 55 5.64 4.96 -1.69
CA LEU A 55 5.24 3.61 -2.04
C LEU A 55 6.22 3.06 -3.07
N TYR A 56 6.86 1.94 -2.74
CA TYR A 56 7.61 1.17 -3.71
C TYR A 56 6.71 0.07 -4.25
N VAL A 57 6.41 0.13 -5.56
CA VAL A 57 5.67 -0.92 -6.26
C VAL A 57 6.66 -1.71 -7.09
N GLU A 58 6.99 -2.91 -6.64
CA GLU A 58 7.66 -3.88 -7.49
C GLU A 58 6.62 -4.45 -8.45
N ARG A 59 6.88 -4.33 -9.76
CA ARG A 59 6.04 -5.03 -10.73
C ARG A 59 6.26 -6.51 -10.51
N ALA A 60 5.19 -7.26 -10.29
CA ALA A 60 5.26 -8.71 -10.37
C ALA A 60 5.79 -9.04 -11.77
N ASP A 61 7.00 -9.58 -11.85
CA ASP A 61 7.52 -10.14 -13.09
C ASP A 61 6.44 -11.05 -13.68
N GLU A 62 6.14 -10.89 -14.97
CA GLU A 62 5.34 -11.85 -15.74
C GLU A 62 6.17 -13.13 -15.93
N GLY A 63 6.62 -13.74 -14.83
CA GLY A 63 7.20 -15.07 -14.77
C GLY A 63 6.10 -16.10 -14.95
N GLY A 64 5.52 -16.14 -16.14
CA GLY A 64 4.83 -17.31 -16.63
C GLY A 64 5.86 -18.43 -16.84
N ASP A 65 6.00 -19.30 -15.85
CA ASP A 65 6.71 -20.57 -15.96
C ASP A 65 5.75 -21.72 -15.60
N ALA A 66 5.15 -22.32 -16.63
CA ALA A 66 4.81 -23.75 -16.78
C ALA A 66 3.86 -23.99 -17.98
#